data_AF-Q7WXN9-F1
#
_entry.id   AF-Q7WXN9-F1
#
_cell.length_a   1.000
_cell.length_b   1.000
_cell.length_c   1.000
_cell.angle_alpha   90.00
_cell.angle_beta   90.00
_cell.angle_gamma   90.00
#
_symmetry.space_group_name_H-M   'P 1'
#
loop_
_entity.id
_entity.type
_entity.pdbx_description
1 polymer ?
#
loop_
_entity_poly.entity_id
_entity_poly.type
_entity_poly.pdbx_seq_one_letter_code
_entity_poly.pdbx_strand_id
1 'polypeptide(L)'
;MLPGIGPLATIAMLLPVTYTLPPVAALIMLAGIYYGAQYGGSTTAILVNLPGESSSVVTTIDGYQMARRGRAGVALATAGIGSFFAGCVSTLILAAFATPLSELAFKFGPAEYFSLMCLGLIGAVVLASGSLPEAVAMIVLGLLLGLVGTDVNSGAARFSFDVPELTDGIDFVALAMGMFGFAEIIANLEQKEHRETFTDHVTNLWPSKADFRRMAPAAARYRARLHSGHPARRRCGAGFVRSLLAGKEDLEVLARVRQGRHRRRGRSGVGQ
;
A
#
# COMPACT_ATOMS: atom_id res chain seq x y z
N MET A 1 -8.97 -5.40 -7.75
CA MET A 1 -7.51 -5.23 -7.93
C MET A 1 -6.98 -6.42 -8.69
N LEU A 2 -6.31 -6.16 -9.82
CA LEU A 2 -5.42 -7.15 -10.41
C LEU A 2 -4.22 -7.29 -9.45
N PRO A 3 -3.79 -8.51 -9.08
CA PRO A 3 -2.60 -8.70 -8.26
C PRO A 3 -1.40 -8.00 -8.92
N GLY A 4 -0.78 -7.06 -8.22
CA GLY A 4 0.36 -6.28 -8.73
C GLY A 4 0.10 -4.78 -8.86
N ILE A 5 -1.14 -4.34 -9.10
CA ILE A 5 -1.46 -2.91 -9.18
C ILE A 5 -1.97 -2.43 -7.82
N GLY A 6 -1.09 -1.72 -7.10
CA GLY A 6 -1.40 -1.11 -5.80
C GLY A 6 -2.32 0.12 -5.92
N PRO A 7 -2.93 0.57 -4.80
CA PRO A 7 -3.69 1.81 -4.74
C PRO A 7 -2.84 3.02 -5.15
N LEU A 8 -1.56 3.03 -4.79
CA LEU A 8 -0.64 4.14 -5.07
C LEU A 8 -0.41 4.34 -6.56
N ALA A 9 -0.16 3.26 -7.31
CA ALA A 9 0.01 3.33 -8.76
C ALA A 9 -1.27 3.82 -9.45
N THR A 10 -2.43 3.33 -9.01
CA THR A 10 -3.74 3.75 -9.54
C THR A 10 -4.02 5.23 -9.28
N ILE A 11 -3.73 5.70 -8.07
CA ILE A 11 -3.88 7.12 -7.70
C ILE A 11 -2.93 7.99 -8.53
N ALA A 12 -1.68 7.57 -8.73
CA ALA A 12 -0.73 8.32 -9.54
C ALA A 12 -1.15 8.42 -11.02
N MET A 13 -1.68 7.34 -11.59
CA MET A 13 -2.23 7.34 -12.96
C MET A 13 -3.47 8.23 -13.12
N LEU A 14 -4.27 8.40 -12.05
CA LEU A 14 -5.52 9.17 -12.07
C LEU A 14 -5.37 10.61 -11.56
N LEU A 15 -4.25 10.95 -10.94
CA LEU A 15 -3.90 12.33 -10.59
C LEU A 15 -4.10 13.33 -11.75
N PRO A 16 -3.72 13.03 -13.00
CA PRO A 16 -3.95 13.93 -14.12
C PRO A 16 -5.42 14.29 -14.33
N VAL A 17 -6.30 13.30 -14.21
CA VAL A 17 -7.75 13.47 -14.37
C VAL A 17 -8.29 14.42 -13.30
N THR A 18 -7.68 14.43 -12.11
CA THR A 18 -8.11 15.31 -11.01
C THR A 18 -7.95 16.80 -11.32
N TYR A 19 -7.02 17.19 -12.19
CA TYR A 19 -6.83 18.60 -12.56
C TYR A 19 -7.98 19.18 -13.38
N THR A 20 -8.76 18.32 -14.04
CA THR A 20 -9.94 18.72 -14.83
C THR A 20 -11.23 18.74 -14.02
N LEU A 21 -11.19 18.24 -12.78
CA LEU A 21 -12.36 18.08 -11.92
C LEU A 21 -12.41 19.16 -10.83
N PRO A 22 -13.62 19.55 -10.37
CA PRO A 22 -13.75 20.36 -9.17
C PRO A 22 -13.06 19.67 -7.97
N PRO A 23 -12.43 20.41 -7.04
CA PRO A 23 -11.64 19.83 -5.95
C PRO A 23 -12.41 18.80 -5.11
N VAL A 24 -13.70 19.04 -4.88
CA VAL A 24 -14.55 18.11 -4.13
C VAL A 24 -14.72 16.77 -4.88
N ALA A 25 -14.96 16.81 -6.18
CA ALA A 25 -15.10 15.61 -7.01
C ALA A 25 -13.78 14.84 -7.11
N ALA A 26 -12.66 15.55 -7.28
CA ALA A 26 -11.33 14.97 -7.28
C ALA A 26 -11.01 14.22 -5.97
N LEU A 27 -11.29 14.84 -4.82
CA LEU A 27 -11.08 14.22 -3.51
C LEU A 27 -11.97 12.99 -3.29
N ILE A 28 -13.25 13.05 -3.68
CA ILE A 28 -14.17 11.91 -3.60
C ILE A 28 -13.68 10.75 -4.49
N MET A 29 -13.23 11.05 -5.71
CA MET A 29 -12.71 10.07 -6.65
C MET A 29 -11.46 9.37 -6.07
N LEU A 30 -10.45 10.13 -5.67
CA LEU A 30 -9.22 9.58 -5.09
C LEU A 30 -9.48 8.79 -3.80
N ALA A 31 -10.38 9.27 -2.94
CA ALA A 31 -10.79 8.55 -1.74
C ALA A 31 -11.51 7.24 -2.08
N GLY A 32 -12.43 7.26 -3.05
CA GLY A 32 -13.15 6.06 -3.50
C GLY A 32 -12.21 5.00 -4.06
N ILE A 33 -11.22 5.41 -4.87
CA ILE A 33 -10.17 4.53 -5.37
C ILE A 33 -9.35 3.96 -4.22
N TYR A 34 -8.87 4.80 -3.30
CA TYR A 34 -8.06 4.36 -2.17
C TYR A 34 -8.80 3.36 -1.26
N TYR A 35 -10.01 3.68 -0.81
CA TYR A 35 -10.78 2.80 0.08
C TYR A 35 -11.24 1.53 -0.64
N GLY A 36 -11.68 1.63 -1.90
CA GLY A 36 -12.06 0.49 -2.72
C GLY A 36 -10.88 -0.45 -2.98
N ALA A 37 -9.70 0.11 -3.24
CA ALA A 37 -8.45 -0.62 -3.42
C ALA A 37 -8.03 -1.38 -2.16
N GLN A 38 -8.01 -0.69 -1.02
CA GLN A 38 -7.61 -1.27 0.27
C GLN A 38 -8.54 -2.42 0.67
N TYR A 39 -9.86 -2.27 0.47
CA TYR A 39 -10.81 -3.35 0.73
C TYR A 39 -10.67 -4.50 -0.28
N GLY A 40 -10.49 -4.19 -1.57
CA GLY A 40 -10.27 -5.20 -2.61
C GLY A 40 -9.02 -6.05 -2.35
N GLY A 41 -7.93 -5.43 -1.88
CA GLY A 41 -6.70 -6.11 -1.48
C GLY A 41 -6.93 -7.14 -0.36
N SER A 42 -7.73 -6.76 0.65
CA SER A 42 -8.09 -7.67 1.75
C SER A 42 -8.86 -8.90 1.28
N THR A 43 -9.71 -8.77 0.26
CA THR A 43 -10.48 -9.90 -0.31
C THR A 43 -9.55 -10.94 -0.94
N THR A 44 -8.58 -10.48 -1.74
CA THR A 44 -7.56 -11.37 -2.34
C THR A 44 -6.66 -12.01 -1.28
N ALA A 45 -6.31 -11.28 -0.22
CA ALA A 45 -5.56 -11.84 0.90
C ALA A 45 -6.34 -12.96 1.62
N ILE A 46 -7.64 -12.77 1.85
CA ILE A 46 -8.50 -13.73 2.55
C ILE A 46 -8.72 -15.00 1.73
N LEU A 47 -9.00 -14.89 0.43
CA LEU A 47 -9.41 -16.04 -0.38
C LEU A 47 -8.24 -16.84 -0.95
N VAL A 48 -7.16 -16.16 -1.35
CA VAL A 48 -6.08 -16.78 -2.15
C VAL A 48 -4.69 -16.58 -1.56
N ASN A 49 -4.58 -16.12 -0.31
CA ASN A 49 -3.33 -15.91 0.40
C ASN A 49 -2.32 -14.98 -0.33
N LEU A 50 -2.83 -14.05 -1.14
CA LEU A 50 -2.02 -13.10 -1.91
C LEU A 50 -2.30 -11.68 -1.39
N PRO A 51 -1.50 -11.16 -0.46
CA PRO A 51 -1.63 -9.78 -0.03
C PRO A 51 -1.22 -8.85 -1.19
N GLY A 52 -2.13 -7.97 -1.59
CA GLY A 52 -1.83 -6.93 -2.58
C GLY A 52 -1.02 -5.76 -2.00
N GLU A 53 -0.98 -5.62 -0.68
CA GLU A 53 -0.33 -4.53 0.04
C GLU A 53 0.26 -5.03 1.36
N SER A 54 1.29 -4.35 1.86
CA SER A 54 1.95 -4.68 3.14
C SER A 54 0.97 -4.67 4.32
N SER A 55 -0.02 -3.78 4.30
CA SER A 55 -1.09 -3.69 5.28
C SER A 55 -2.01 -4.92 5.29
N SER A 56 -2.17 -5.59 4.15
CA SER A 56 -3.06 -6.75 3.99
C SER A 56 -2.39 -8.08 4.37
N VAL A 57 -1.07 -8.08 4.60
CA VAL A 57 -0.33 -9.28 5.01
C VAL A 57 -0.92 -9.87 6.30
N VAL A 58 -1.24 -9.01 7.28
CA VAL A 58 -1.87 -9.43 8.55
C VAL A 58 -3.26 -10.03 8.32
N THR A 59 -4.03 -9.49 7.36
CA THR A 59 -5.34 -10.03 6.99
C THR A 59 -5.22 -11.45 6.44
N THR A 60 -4.16 -11.74 5.70
CA THR A 60 -3.87 -13.08 5.16
C THR A 60 -3.71 -14.12 6.26
N ILE A 61 -2.99 -13.78 7.35
CA ILE A 61 -2.66 -14.72 8.44
C ILE A 61 -3.92 -15.33 9.05
N ASP A 62 -4.90 -14.50 9.41
CA ASP A 62 -6.13 -14.97 10.06
C ASP A 62 -7.23 -15.26 9.05
N GLY A 63 -7.37 -14.43 8.02
CA GLY A 63 -8.43 -14.50 7.02
C GLY A 63 -8.32 -15.73 6.12
N TYR A 64 -7.12 -16.04 5.62
CA TYR A 64 -6.92 -17.21 4.78
C TYR A 64 -7.11 -18.53 5.53
N GLN A 65 -6.69 -18.60 6.79
CA GLN A 65 -6.96 -19.77 7.63
C GLN A 65 -8.45 -19.94 7.91
N MET A 66 -9.21 -18.84 8.01
CA MET A 66 -10.66 -18.87 8.16
C MET A 66 -11.34 -19.32 6.87
N ALA A 67 -10.86 -18.86 5.71
CA ALA A 67 -11.33 -19.32 4.39
C ALA A 67 -11.09 -20.82 4.16
N ARG A 68 -9.88 -21.32 4.48
CA ARG A 68 -9.54 -22.75 4.39
C ARG A 68 -10.39 -23.67 5.26
N ARG A 69 -11.02 -23.14 6.31
CA ARG A 69 -11.95 -23.86 7.19
C ARG A 69 -13.40 -23.80 6.69
N GLY A 70 -13.63 -23.39 5.43
CA GLY A 70 -14.96 -23.19 4.86
C GLY A 70 -15.70 -21.97 5.39
N ARG A 71 -15.03 -21.07 6.12
CA ARG A 71 -15.63 -19.86 6.71
C ARG A 71 -15.25 -18.58 5.97
N ALA A 72 -15.09 -18.67 4.65
CA ALA A 72 -14.69 -17.56 3.80
C ALA A 72 -15.68 -16.38 3.85
N GLY A 73 -16.98 -16.65 3.83
CA GLY A 73 -18.01 -15.60 3.86
C GLY A 73 -17.97 -14.77 5.15
N VAL A 74 -17.82 -15.43 6.30
CA VAL A 74 -17.68 -14.74 7.60
C VAL A 74 -16.38 -13.92 7.66
N ALA A 75 -15.28 -14.43 7.12
CA ALA A 75 -14.01 -13.71 7.07
C ALA A 75 -14.13 -12.41 6.24
N LEU A 76 -14.73 -12.50 5.05
CA LEU A 76 -14.96 -11.35 4.18
C LEU A 76 -15.91 -10.33 4.80
N ALA A 77 -17.03 -10.78 5.38
CA ALA A 77 -17.99 -9.88 6.02
C ALA A 77 -17.40 -9.18 7.24
N THR A 78 -16.58 -9.87 8.02
CA THR A 78 -15.88 -9.27 9.17
C THR A 78 -14.90 -8.19 8.71
N ALA A 79 -14.13 -8.45 7.65
CA ALA A 79 -13.23 -7.48 7.06
C ALA A 79 -13.99 -6.26 6.53
N GLY A 80 -15.10 -6.47 5.79
CA GLY A 80 -15.91 -5.39 5.23
C GLY A 80 -16.57 -4.50 6.29
N ILE A 81 -17.24 -5.11 7.27
CA ILE A 81 -17.89 -4.35 8.36
C ILE A 81 -16.85 -3.60 9.20
N GLY A 82 -15.72 -4.25 9.50
CA GLY A 82 -14.62 -3.63 10.23
C GLY A 82 -14.04 -2.42 9.51
N SER A 83 -13.72 -2.55 8.23
CA SER A 83 -13.20 -1.46 7.39
C SER A 83 -14.20 -0.34 7.19
N PHE A 84 -15.49 -0.66 7.02
CA PHE A 84 -16.54 0.34 6.90
C PHE A 84 -16.68 1.17 8.17
N PHE A 85 -16.78 0.52 9.33
CA PHE A 85 -16.89 1.23 10.61
C PHE A 85 -15.65 2.06 10.90
N ALA A 86 -14.45 1.50 10.69
CA ALA A 86 -13.20 2.24 10.86
C ALA A 86 -13.09 3.44 9.91
N GLY A 87 -13.50 3.28 8.65
CA GLY A 87 -13.54 4.36 7.67
C GLY A 87 -14.51 5.47 8.04
N CYS A 88 -15.72 5.14 8.47
CA CYS A 88 -16.72 6.11 8.95
C CYS A 88 -16.21 6.87 10.18
N VAL A 89 -15.70 6.15 11.19
CA VAL A 89 -15.17 6.78 12.40
C VAL A 89 -13.96 7.66 12.09
N SER A 90 -13.02 7.19 11.27
CA SER A 90 -11.85 7.98 10.85
C SER A 90 -12.26 9.25 10.10
N THR A 91 -13.26 9.17 9.23
CA THR A 91 -13.76 10.32 8.46
C THR A 91 -14.43 11.34 9.36
N LEU A 92 -15.25 10.90 10.34
CA LEU A 92 -15.88 11.78 11.30
C LEU A 92 -14.86 12.47 12.22
N ILE A 93 -13.84 11.73 12.68
CA ILE A 93 -12.74 12.31 13.44
C ILE A 93 -12.01 13.34 12.58
N LEU A 94 -11.62 13.00 11.35
CA LEU A 94 -10.94 13.93 10.47
C LEU A 94 -11.79 15.19 10.22
N ALA A 95 -13.09 15.05 9.98
CA ALA A 95 -14.00 16.17 9.79
C ALA A 95 -14.09 17.07 11.03
N ALA A 96 -14.12 16.50 12.23
CA ALA A 96 -14.12 17.26 13.48
C ALA A 96 -12.80 18.04 13.69
N PHE A 97 -11.67 17.49 13.24
CA PHE A 97 -10.36 18.12 13.32
C PHE A 97 -10.00 18.97 12.09
N ALA A 98 -10.82 18.98 11.04
CA ALA A 98 -10.51 19.67 9.79
C ALA A 98 -10.35 21.18 9.98
N THR A 99 -11.26 21.82 10.72
CA THR A 99 -11.21 23.27 11.01
C THR A 99 -9.94 23.67 11.76
N PRO A 100 -9.60 23.09 12.94
CA PRO A 100 -8.39 23.49 13.66
C PRO A 100 -7.10 23.15 12.89
N LEU A 101 -7.07 22.07 12.11
CA LEU A 101 -5.92 21.77 11.24
C LEU A 101 -5.75 22.82 10.14
N SER A 102 -6.86 23.30 9.56
CA SER A 102 -6.81 24.31 8.50
C SER A 102 -6.31 25.65 9.03
N GLU A 103 -6.78 26.08 10.21
CA GLU A 103 -6.29 27.29 10.86
C GLU A 103 -4.79 27.21 11.20
N LEU A 104 -4.32 26.04 11.60
CA LEU A 104 -2.89 25.81 11.84
C LEU A 104 -2.10 25.88 10.53
N ALA A 105 -2.60 25.27 9.46
CA ALA A 105 -1.96 25.29 8.14
C ALA A 105 -1.82 26.71 7.58
N PHE A 106 -2.82 27.59 7.76
CA PHE A 106 -2.73 28.99 7.34
C PHE A 106 -1.70 29.82 8.13
N LYS A 107 -1.27 29.36 9.30
CA LYS A 107 -0.22 30.02 10.10
C LYS A 107 1.19 29.59 9.68
N PHE A 108 1.34 28.62 8.77
CA PHE A 108 2.65 28.16 8.33
C PHE A 108 3.31 29.25 7.48
N GLY A 109 4.50 29.66 7.89
CA GLY A 109 5.34 30.55 7.14
C GLY A 109 6.31 29.80 6.22
N PRO A 110 7.16 30.54 5.49
CA PRO A 110 8.16 29.95 4.62
C PRO A 110 9.11 28.96 5.33
N ALA A 111 9.44 29.22 6.61
CA ALA A 111 10.32 28.37 7.40
C ALA A 111 9.67 27.01 7.72
N GLU A 112 8.38 26.99 8.07
CA GLU A 112 7.63 25.77 8.32
C GLU A 112 7.46 24.95 7.05
N TYR A 113 7.13 25.60 5.92
CA TYR A 113 7.07 24.91 4.62
C TYR A 113 8.41 24.29 4.23
N PHE A 114 9.52 25.03 4.39
CA PHE A 114 10.86 24.49 4.14
C PHE A 114 11.16 23.26 5.02
N SER A 115 10.88 23.37 6.31
CA SER A 115 11.12 22.30 7.28
C SER A 115 10.28 21.05 6.97
N LEU A 116 9.03 21.21 6.56
CA LEU A 116 8.15 20.11 6.16
C LEU A 116 8.62 19.43 4.89
N MET A 117 9.07 20.20 3.90
CA MET A 117 9.66 19.64 2.68
C MET A 117 10.93 18.84 3.00
N CYS A 118 11.84 19.39 3.80
CA CYS A 118 13.04 18.68 4.24
C CYS A 118 12.70 17.40 5.00
N LEU A 119 11.74 17.44 5.92
CA LEU A 119 11.27 16.26 6.65
C LEU A 119 10.67 15.21 5.71
N GLY A 120 9.91 15.64 4.70
CA GLY A 120 9.37 14.76 3.66
C GLY A 120 10.47 14.08 2.85
N LEU A 121 11.49 14.81 2.43
CA LEU A 121 12.64 14.28 1.68
C LEU A 121 13.46 13.29 2.54
N ILE A 122 13.72 13.62 3.81
CA ILE A 122 14.39 12.71 4.75
C ILE A 122 13.55 11.44 4.92
N GLY A 123 12.23 11.59 5.10
CA GLY A 123 11.31 10.46 5.18
C GLY A 123 11.37 9.58 3.93
N ALA A 124 11.39 10.16 2.73
CA ALA A 124 11.53 9.43 1.48
C ALA A 124 12.84 8.62 1.42
N VAL A 125 13.96 9.18 1.87
CA VAL A 125 15.23 8.44 1.98
C VAL A 125 15.11 7.26 2.95
N VAL A 126 14.49 7.49 4.11
CA VAL A 126 14.36 6.46 5.16
C VAL A 126 13.44 5.31 4.72
N LEU A 127 12.42 5.60 3.89
CA LEU A 127 11.50 4.60 3.36
C LEU A 127 12.02 3.89 2.11
N ALA A 128 13.01 4.46 1.42
CA ALA A 128 13.56 3.87 0.21
C ALA A 128 14.23 2.53 0.52
N SER A 129 13.82 1.48 -0.20
CA SER A 129 14.48 0.18 -0.17
C SER A 129 15.69 0.19 -1.10
N GLY A 130 16.90 0.27 -0.57
CA GLY A 130 18.12 0.34 -1.38
C GLY A 130 19.32 0.88 -0.61
N SER A 131 20.37 1.28 -1.33
CA SER A 131 21.51 1.96 -0.72
C SER A 131 21.19 3.44 -0.49
N LEU A 132 21.70 4.01 0.61
CA LEU A 132 21.49 5.41 0.97
C LEU A 132 21.91 6.39 -0.16
N PRO A 133 23.06 6.20 -0.84
CA PRO A 133 23.47 7.09 -1.93
C PRO A 133 22.53 7.05 -3.13
N GLU A 134 21.96 5.89 -3.48
CA GLU A 134 21.00 5.76 -4.57
C GLU A 134 19.71 6.51 -4.26
N ALA A 135 19.19 6.37 -3.03
CA ALA A 135 17.98 7.07 -2.61
C ALA A 135 18.16 8.60 -2.65
N VAL A 136 19.29 9.09 -2.13
CA VAL A 136 19.61 10.53 -2.17
C VAL A 136 19.79 11.00 -3.62
N ALA A 137 20.50 10.24 -4.46
CA ALA A 137 20.69 10.58 -5.87
C ALA A 137 19.35 10.68 -6.62
N MET A 138 18.42 9.74 -6.39
CA MET A 138 17.09 9.75 -7.00
C MET A 138 16.24 10.94 -6.54
N ILE A 139 16.34 11.33 -5.27
CA ILE A 139 15.66 12.52 -4.75
C ILE A 139 16.22 13.79 -5.37
N VAL A 140 17.55 13.93 -5.41
CA VAL A 140 18.20 15.10 -6.04
C VAL A 140 17.84 15.17 -7.51
N LEU A 141 17.83 14.02 -8.22
CA LEU A 141 17.37 13.95 -9.60
C LEU A 141 15.92 14.41 -9.75
N GLY A 142 15.02 13.93 -8.91
CA GLY A 142 13.61 14.35 -8.91
C GLY A 142 13.43 15.84 -8.64
N LEU A 143 14.20 16.41 -7.70
CA LEU A 143 14.20 17.85 -7.43
C LEU A 143 14.73 18.65 -8.61
N LEU A 144 15.80 18.20 -9.28
CA LEU A 144 16.33 18.86 -10.46
C LEU A 144 15.31 18.86 -11.61
N LEU A 145 14.65 17.72 -11.85
CA LEU A 145 13.58 17.63 -12.85
C LEU A 145 12.38 18.51 -12.50
N GLY A 146 12.02 18.61 -11.22
CA GLY A 146 10.93 19.47 -10.74
C GLY A 146 11.24 20.97 -10.77
N LEU A 147 12.52 21.36 -10.86
CA LEU A 147 12.94 22.76 -11.01
C LEU A 147 12.93 23.24 -12.46
N VAL A 148 12.75 22.36 -13.44
CA VAL A 148 12.67 22.72 -14.86
C VAL A 148 11.38 23.48 -15.12
N GLY A 149 11.50 24.70 -15.67
CA GLY A 149 10.37 25.55 -16.05
C GLY A 149 10.46 26.95 -15.47
N THR A 150 9.35 27.68 -15.58
CA THR A 150 9.24 29.04 -15.06
C THR A 150 8.88 29.01 -13.58
N ASP A 151 9.69 29.64 -12.73
CA ASP A 151 9.43 29.72 -11.31
C ASP A 151 8.26 30.67 -11.01
N VAL A 152 7.25 30.15 -10.32
CA VAL A 152 5.97 30.85 -10.06
C VAL A 152 6.10 32.06 -9.14
N ASN A 153 7.20 32.19 -8.38
CA ASN A 153 7.40 33.28 -7.43
C ASN A 153 8.22 34.42 -8.03
N SER A 154 9.22 34.09 -8.84
CA SER A 154 10.19 35.02 -9.42
C SER A 154 9.98 35.30 -10.91
N GLY A 155 9.23 34.46 -11.62
CA GLY A 155 9.07 34.52 -13.08
C GLY A 155 10.33 34.14 -13.87
N ALA A 156 11.42 33.74 -13.20
CA ALA A 156 12.66 33.37 -13.85
C ALA A 156 12.60 31.93 -14.39
N ALA A 157 12.97 31.75 -15.65
CA ALA A 157 13.12 30.44 -16.26
C ALA A 157 14.33 29.70 -15.69
N ARG A 158 14.12 28.47 -15.21
CA ARG A 158 15.15 27.59 -14.65
C ARG A 158 15.28 26.36 -15.51
N PHE A 159 16.50 26.02 -15.93
CA PHE A 159 16.80 24.85 -16.75
C PHE A 159 15.98 24.77 -18.07
N SER A 160 15.57 25.90 -18.64
CA SER A 160 14.79 25.94 -19.89
C SER A 160 15.66 25.81 -21.16
N PHE A 161 16.96 26.10 -21.08
CA PHE A 161 17.94 25.99 -22.19
C PHE A 161 17.49 26.66 -23.51
N ASP A 162 16.70 27.73 -23.43
CA ASP A 162 16.11 28.43 -24.59
C ASP A 162 15.14 27.58 -25.44
N VAL A 163 14.64 26.48 -24.87
CA VAL A 163 13.61 25.63 -25.48
C VAL A 163 12.24 26.03 -24.90
N PRO A 164 11.28 26.46 -25.73
CA PRO A 164 9.95 26.87 -25.27
C PRO A 164 9.24 25.78 -24.45
N GLU A 165 9.32 24.53 -24.88
CA GLU A 165 8.67 23.40 -24.19
C GLU A 165 9.22 23.16 -22.79
N LEU A 166 10.51 23.43 -22.54
CA LEU A 166 11.08 23.33 -21.19
C LEU A 166 10.77 24.56 -20.33
N THR A 167 10.32 25.66 -20.92
CA THR A 167 9.89 26.87 -20.19
C THR A 167 8.52 26.66 -19.53
N ASP A 168 7.66 25.88 -20.18
CA ASP A 168 6.39 25.38 -19.62
C ASP A 168 6.60 24.32 -18.53
N GLY A 169 7.82 23.76 -18.45
CA GLY A 169 8.23 22.75 -17.48
C GLY A 169 7.96 21.32 -17.95
N ILE A 170 8.43 20.34 -17.18
CA ILE A 170 8.19 18.93 -17.48
C ILE A 170 6.77 18.58 -17.02
N ASP A 171 5.95 18.08 -17.95
CA ASP A 171 4.62 17.59 -17.60
C ASP A 171 4.71 16.36 -16.68
N PHE A 172 4.50 16.60 -15.39
CA PHE A 172 4.50 15.58 -14.35
C PHE A 172 3.48 14.47 -14.65
N VAL A 173 2.36 14.81 -15.28
CA VAL A 173 1.32 13.86 -15.68
C VAL A 173 1.88 12.84 -16.67
N ALA A 174 2.47 13.33 -17.76
CA ALA A 174 3.03 12.49 -18.80
C ALA A 174 4.18 11.62 -18.26
N LEU A 175 5.05 12.21 -17.42
CA LEU A 175 6.17 11.51 -16.82
C LEU A 175 5.70 10.40 -15.86
N ALA A 176 4.75 10.69 -14.97
CA ALA A 176 4.19 9.69 -14.06
C ALA A 176 3.51 8.55 -14.84
N MET A 177 2.62 8.87 -15.78
CA MET A 177 1.94 7.85 -16.59
C MET A 177 2.93 6.98 -17.38
N GLY A 178 3.95 7.58 -17.99
CA GLY A 178 4.99 6.86 -18.72
C GLY A 178 5.80 5.93 -17.83
N MET A 179 6.27 6.40 -16.67
CA MET A 179 7.04 5.58 -15.72
C MET A 179 6.21 4.43 -15.15
N PHE A 180 4.98 4.68 -14.71
CA PHE A 180 4.11 3.64 -14.18
C PHE A 180 3.72 2.62 -15.26
N GLY A 181 3.35 3.09 -16.46
CA GLY A 181 3.04 2.19 -17.58
C GLY A 181 4.23 1.30 -17.96
N PHE A 182 5.43 1.88 -17.99
CA PHE A 182 6.66 1.13 -18.26
C PHE A 182 6.99 0.12 -17.15
N ALA A 183 6.88 0.50 -15.88
CA ALA A 183 7.10 -0.39 -14.74
C ALA A 183 6.14 -1.59 -14.75
N GLU A 184 4.87 -1.38 -15.07
CA GLU A 184 3.88 -2.44 -15.20
C GLU A 184 4.20 -3.40 -16.36
N ILE A 185 4.63 -2.89 -17.52
CA ILE A 185 5.02 -3.73 -18.66
C ILE A 185 6.19 -4.65 -18.27
N ILE A 186 7.21 -4.12 -17.58
CA ILE A 186 8.35 -4.91 -17.11
C ILE A 186 7.89 -5.98 -16.12
N ALA A 187 7.10 -5.60 -15.11
CA ALA A 187 6.62 -6.51 -14.08
C ALA A 187 5.74 -7.63 -14.68
N ASN A 188 4.93 -7.31 -15.70
CA ASN A 188 4.09 -8.29 -16.38
C ASN A 188 4.91 -9.33 -17.16
N LEU A 189 5.99 -8.90 -17.80
CA LEU A 189 6.91 -9.80 -18.52
C LEU A 189 7.65 -10.78 -17.59
N GLU A 190 7.81 -10.44 -16.32
CA GLU A 190 8.52 -11.25 -15.32
C GLU A 190 7.64 -12.37 -14.72
N GLN A 191 6.31 -12.21 -14.69
CA GLN A 191 5.42 -13.17 -14.04
C GLN A 191 5.01 -14.35 -14.95
N LYS A 192 5.65 -15.51 -14.72
CA LYS A 192 5.12 -16.83 -15.12
C LYS A 192 4.83 -17.65 -13.86
N GLU A 193 3.58 -17.80 -13.42
CA GLU A 193 3.20 -19.02 -12.65
C GLU A 193 1.70 -19.36 -12.68
N HIS A 194 1.49 -20.68 -12.74
CA HIS A 194 0.25 -21.44 -12.56
C HIS A 194 -0.48 -21.10 -11.27
N ARG A 195 -1.82 -21.00 -11.35
CA ARG A 195 -2.73 -20.77 -10.22
C ARG A 195 -3.48 -22.05 -9.85
N GLU A 196 -3.42 -22.42 -8.57
CA GLU A 196 -4.45 -23.26 -7.95
C GLU A 196 -5.51 -22.35 -7.33
N THR A 197 -6.66 -22.25 -8.00
CA THR A 197 -7.82 -21.51 -7.52
C THR A 197 -8.63 -22.38 -6.57
N PHE A 198 -8.57 -22.08 -5.27
CA PHE A 198 -9.58 -22.57 -4.34
C PHE A 198 -10.85 -21.72 -4.52
N THR A 199 -11.65 -22.07 -5.51
CA THR A 199 -12.98 -21.51 -5.74
C THR A 199 -14.03 -22.46 -5.17
N ASP A 200 -13.96 -22.75 -3.86
CA ASP A 200 -15.10 -23.39 -3.21
C ASP A 200 -16.20 -22.36 -2.96
N HIS A 201 -17.46 -22.79 -3.11
CA HIS A 201 -18.63 -21.93 -2.96
C HIS A 201 -18.63 -21.19 -1.61
N VAL A 202 -18.55 -19.85 -1.67
CA VAL A 202 -18.71 -18.98 -0.51
C VAL A 202 -20.14 -19.12 0.02
N THR A 203 -20.32 -19.98 1.01
CA THR A 203 -21.60 -20.22 1.68
C THR A 203 -21.59 -19.53 3.03
N ASN A 204 -22.67 -18.78 3.32
CA ASN A 204 -22.88 -17.91 4.49
C ASN A 204 -21.97 -16.66 4.58
N LEU A 205 -22.45 -15.57 3.95
CA LEU A 205 -21.86 -14.23 4.06
C LEU A 205 -22.11 -13.58 5.44
N TRP A 206 -23.22 -13.91 6.11
CA TRP A 206 -23.59 -13.20 7.34
C TRP A 206 -22.93 -13.82 8.59
N PRO A 207 -22.23 -13.04 9.42
CA PRO A 207 -21.69 -13.53 10.69
C PRO A 207 -22.81 -13.97 11.63
N SER A 208 -22.61 -15.09 12.33
CA SER A 208 -23.57 -15.54 13.35
C SER A 208 -23.53 -14.63 14.60
N LYS A 209 -24.59 -14.60 15.42
CA LYS A 209 -24.58 -13.87 16.71
C LYS A 209 -23.42 -14.27 17.63
N ALA A 210 -22.95 -15.53 17.53
CA ALA A 210 -21.78 -16.01 18.25
C ALA A 210 -20.47 -15.40 17.72
N ASP A 211 -20.39 -15.13 16.41
CA ASP A 211 -19.23 -14.45 15.81
C ASP A 211 -19.20 -12.97 16.20
N PHE A 212 -20.34 -12.30 16.22
CA PHE A 212 -20.44 -10.90 16.69
C PHE A 212 -19.97 -10.76 18.15
N ARG A 213 -20.36 -11.71 19.02
CA ARG A 213 -19.91 -11.77 20.42
C ARG A 213 -18.42 -12.12 20.57
N ARG A 214 -17.79 -12.75 19.57
CA ARG A 214 -16.34 -13.03 19.53
C ARG A 214 -15.53 -11.86 18.95
N MET A 215 -16.11 -11.07 18.05
CA MET A 215 -15.48 -9.88 17.46
C MET A 215 -15.38 -8.71 18.46
N ALA A 216 -16.44 -8.44 19.22
CA ALA A 216 -16.49 -7.34 20.19
C ALA A 216 -15.34 -7.34 21.22
N PRO A 217 -14.99 -8.45 21.89
CA PRO A 217 -13.87 -8.48 22.82
C PRO A 217 -12.50 -8.46 22.12
N ALA A 218 -12.38 -8.82 20.85
CA ALA A 218 -11.11 -8.73 20.11
C ALA A 218 -10.73 -7.26 19.83
N ALA A 219 -11.71 -6.44 19.43
CA ALA A 219 -11.54 -4.98 19.28
C ALA A 219 -11.21 -4.30 20.62
N ALA A 220 -11.88 -4.70 21.71
CA ALA A 220 -11.60 -4.17 23.05
C ALA A 220 -10.25 -4.64 23.63
N ARG A 221 -9.83 -5.89 23.38
CA ARG A 221 -8.55 -6.45 23.85
C ARG A 221 -7.34 -5.80 23.17
N TYR A 222 -7.46 -5.36 21.92
CA TYR A 222 -6.40 -4.61 21.24
C TYR A 222 -6.10 -3.29 21.96
N ARG A 223 -7.13 -2.62 22.49
CA ARG A 223 -7.01 -1.39 23.28
C ARG A 223 -6.46 -1.64 24.70
N ALA A 224 -6.80 -2.75 25.34
CA ALA A 224 -6.30 -3.11 26.68
C ALA A 224 -4.83 -3.59 26.69
N ARG A 225 -4.35 -4.19 25.59
CA ARG A 225 -2.95 -4.64 25.45
C ARG A 225 -1.98 -3.53 25.07
N LEU A 226 -2.46 -2.35 24.67
CA LEU A 226 -1.60 -1.16 24.49
C LEU A 226 -1.23 -0.49 25.83
N HIS A 227 -2.09 -0.62 26.86
CA HIS A 227 -1.90 0.04 28.15
C HIS A 227 -1.20 -0.82 29.21
N SER A 228 -1.20 -2.15 29.07
CA SER A 228 -0.48 -3.05 29.98
C SER A 228 0.91 -3.33 29.41
N GLY A 229 1.95 -2.77 30.02
CA GLY A 229 3.37 -2.89 29.65
C GLY A 229 3.95 -4.31 29.76
N HIS A 230 3.30 -5.29 29.14
CA HIS A 230 3.70 -6.69 29.12
C HIS A 230 4.90 -6.90 28.18
N PRO A 231 5.83 -7.83 28.50
CA PRO A 231 7.05 -8.07 27.74
C PRO A 231 6.82 -8.55 26.28
N ALA A 232 5.57 -8.76 25.87
CA ALA A 232 5.16 -8.93 24.48
C ALA A 232 5.49 -7.71 23.57
N ARG A 233 5.76 -6.53 24.15
CA ARG A 233 6.27 -5.35 23.40
C ARG A 233 7.57 -5.66 22.64
N ARG A 234 8.44 -6.52 23.19
CA ARG A 234 9.68 -6.94 22.53
C ARG A 234 9.45 -7.96 21.42
N ARG A 235 8.42 -8.82 21.53
CA ARG A 235 8.09 -9.81 20.48
C ARG A 235 7.22 -9.26 19.35
N CYS A 236 6.43 -8.22 19.56
CA CYS A 236 5.68 -7.58 18.48
C CYS A 236 6.56 -6.63 17.67
N GLY A 237 7.44 -5.85 18.33
CA GLY A 237 8.44 -5.03 17.64
C GLY A 237 9.51 -5.88 16.93
N ALA A 238 10.07 -6.88 17.63
CA ALA A 238 10.99 -7.81 16.98
C ALA A 238 10.28 -8.77 16.02
N GLY A 239 8.98 -9.05 16.17
CA GLY A 239 8.21 -9.89 15.26
C GLY A 239 7.77 -9.17 13.99
N PHE A 240 7.51 -7.87 14.05
CA PHE A 240 7.29 -7.02 12.87
C PHE A 240 8.60 -6.82 12.10
N VAL A 241 9.71 -6.52 12.79
CA VAL A 241 11.04 -6.41 12.16
C VAL A 241 11.54 -7.78 11.65
N ARG A 242 11.32 -8.86 12.40
CA ARG A 242 11.67 -10.23 11.98
C ARG A 242 10.68 -10.79 10.96
N SER A 243 9.46 -10.30 10.84
CA SER A 243 8.54 -10.61 9.73
C SER A 243 8.88 -9.80 8.47
N LEU A 244 9.41 -8.59 8.63
CA LEU A 244 10.01 -7.82 7.53
C LEU A 244 11.28 -8.50 7.01
N LEU A 245 12.10 -9.06 7.91
CA LEU A 245 13.36 -9.75 7.56
C LEU A 245 13.14 -11.22 7.13
N ALA A 246 12.21 -11.96 7.76
CA ALA A 246 11.89 -13.35 7.41
C ALA A 246 11.15 -13.47 6.07
N GLY A 247 10.51 -12.40 5.58
CA GLY A 247 9.95 -12.39 4.23
C GLY A 247 10.97 -12.68 3.13
N LYS A 248 12.27 -12.40 3.35
CA LYS A 248 13.36 -12.77 2.43
C LYS A 248 13.88 -14.19 2.68
N GLU A 249 14.10 -14.59 3.93
CA GLU A 249 14.68 -15.90 4.26
C GLU A 249 13.69 -17.06 4.10
N ASP A 250 12.41 -16.88 4.44
CA ASP A 250 11.39 -17.91 4.23
C ASP A 250 11.09 -18.14 2.75
N LEU A 251 11.26 -17.12 1.90
CA LEU A 251 11.13 -17.27 0.45
C LEU A 251 12.30 -18.08 -0.13
N GLU A 252 13.53 -17.87 0.35
CA GLU A 252 14.69 -18.69 -0.04
C GLU A 252 14.61 -20.13 0.50
N VAL A 253 14.15 -20.33 1.73
CA VAL A 253 13.97 -21.66 2.32
C VAL A 253 12.84 -22.41 1.61
N LEU A 254 11.71 -21.76 1.30
CA LEU A 254 10.63 -22.35 0.51
C LEU A 254 11.08 -22.62 -0.94
N ALA A 255 11.87 -21.75 -1.55
CA ALA A 255 12.45 -21.99 -2.88
C ALA A 255 13.41 -23.20 -2.88
N ARG A 256 14.25 -23.37 -1.84
CA ARG A 256 15.13 -24.54 -1.68
C ARG A 256 14.36 -25.83 -1.40
N VAL A 257 13.29 -25.78 -0.61
CA VAL A 257 12.42 -26.94 -0.35
C VAL A 257 11.64 -27.33 -1.62
N ARG A 258 11.19 -26.36 -2.43
CA ARG A 258 10.50 -26.60 -3.71
C ARG A 258 11.46 -27.18 -4.77
N GLN A 259 12.70 -26.70 -4.85
CA GLN A 259 13.74 -27.30 -5.71
C GLN A 259 14.16 -28.71 -5.25
N GLY A 260 14.21 -28.97 -3.94
CA GLY A 260 14.50 -30.29 -3.38
C GLY A 260 13.42 -31.34 -3.66
N ARG A 261 12.14 -30.95 -3.71
CA ARG A 261 11.03 -31.85 -4.08
C ARG A 261 11.01 -32.20 -5.57
N HIS A 262 11.39 -31.29 -6.46
CA HIS A 262 11.50 -31.59 -7.89
C HIS A 262 12.65 -32.56 -8.20
N ARG A 263 13.79 -32.46 -7.50
CA ARG A 263 14.90 -33.43 -7.65
C ARG A 263 14.57 -34.83 -7.13
N ARG A 264 13.71 -34.97 -6.10
CA ARG A 264 13.28 -36.29 -5.61
C ARG A 264 12.23 -36.96 -6.49
N ARG A 265 11.33 -36.20 -7.15
CA ARG A 265 10.37 -36.78 -8.11
C ARG A 265 11.01 -37.20 -9.44
N GLY A 266 12.14 -36.61 -9.84
CA GLY A 266 12.88 -37.01 -11.04
C GLY A 266 13.75 -38.28 -10.91
N ARG A 267 13.89 -38.84 -9.70
CA ARG A 267 14.74 -40.02 -9.44
C ARG A 267 13.97 -41.30 -9.10
N SER A 268 12.64 -41.24 -9.08
CA SER A 268 11.77 -42.39 -8.71
C SER A 268 11.16 -43.11 -9.92
N GLY A 269 11.57 -42.78 -11.15
CA GLY A 269 10.92 -43.23 -12.39
C GLY A 269 11.82 -43.91 -13.42
N VAL A 270 12.95 -44.50 -13.01
CA VAL A 270 13.78 -45.35 -13.89
C VAL A 270 14.30 -46.52 -13.07
N GLY A 271 13.83 -47.75 -13.35
CA GLY A 271 14.34 -48.97 -12.74
C GLY A 271 13.33 -50.08 -12.41
N GLN A 272 12.33 -50.32 -13.27
CA GLN A 272 11.86 -51.66 -13.61
C GLN A 272 11.72 -51.72 -15.12
#